data_AF-A0A9W7YEI0-F1
#
_entry.id   AF-A0A9W7YEI0-F1
#
_cell.length_a   1.000
_cell.length_b   1.000
_cell.length_c   1.000
_cell.angle_alpha   90.00
_cell.angle_beta   90.00
_cell.angle_gamma   90.00
#
_symmetry.space_group_name_H-M   'P 1'
#
loop_
_entity.id
_entity.type
_entity.pdbx_description
1 polymer ?
#
loop_
_entity_poly.entity_id
_entity_poly.type
_entity_poly.pdbx_seq_one_letter_code
_entity_poly.pdbx_strand_id
1 'polypeptide(L)' 'MSSQSPRVAGPIEKLIEERISKELAPTSLKIINESHMHCHHAPMQGVESTETHFRVKVILDKFAGTTMIK' A
#
# COMPACT_ATOMS: atom_id res chain seq x y z
N MET A 1 4.62 18.74 17.44
CA MET A 1 3.73 17.73 16.83
C MET A 1 3.76 17.96 15.33
N SER A 2 4.54 17.19 14.58
CA SER A 2 4.79 17.49 13.17
C SER A 2 3.54 17.20 12.34
N SER A 3 2.87 18.25 11.90
CA SER A 3 1.80 18.23 10.90
C SER A 3 2.39 17.77 9.57
N GLN A 4 2.18 16.50 9.23
CA GLN A 4 2.55 15.94 7.94
C GLN A 4 1.56 16.47 6.89
N SER A 5 2.06 17.22 5.91
CA SER A 5 1.25 17.71 4.78
C SER A 5 0.54 16.53 4.08
N PRO A 6 -0.71 16.70 3.62
CA PRO A 6 -1.42 15.64 2.92
C PRO A 6 -0.64 15.29 1.64
N ARG A 7 -0.15 14.06 1.59
CA ARG A 7 0.54 13.52 0.41
C ARG A 7 -0.52 13.10 -0.59
N VAL A 8 -0.36 13.48 -1.85
CA VAL A 8 -1.25 13.03 -2.93
C VAL A 8 -0.86 11.61 -3.29
N ALA A 9 -1.79 10.66 -3.09
CA ALA A 9 -1.60 9.26 -3.47
C ALA A 9 -1.42 9.13 -4.99
N GLY A 10 -0.45 8.31 -5.40
CA GLY A 10 -0.21 7.99 -6.81
C GLY A 10 -1.31 7.11 -7.42
N PRO A 11 -1.32 6.95 -8.75
CA PRO A 11 -2.33 6.15 -9.43
C PRO A 11 -2.38 4.68 -8.98
N ILE A 12 -1.23 4.05 -8.69
CA ILE A 12 -1.21 2.66 -8.21
C ILE A 12 -1.68 2.57 -6.77
N GLU A 13 -1.25 3.50 -5.91
CA GLU A 13 -1.73 3.58 -4.53
C GLU A 13 -3.27 3.67 -4.46
N LYS A 14 -3.87 4.55 -5.28
CA LYS A 14 -5.33 4.70 -5.40
C LYS A 14 -5.99 3.43 -5.90
N LEU A 15 -5.43 2.77 -6.90
CA LEU A 15 -5.98 1.53 -7.44
C LEU A 15 -5.99 0.41 -6.39
N ILE A 16 -4.95 0.33 -5.55
CA ILE A 16 -4.90 -0.63 -4.42
C ILE A 16 -6.00 -0.29 -3.41
N GLU A 17 -6.13 0.99 -3.04
CA GLU A 17 -7.16 1.46 -2.11
C GLU A 17 -8.57 1.14 -2.58
N GLU A 18 -8.88 1.46 -3.84
CA GLU A 18 -10.19 1.23 -4.45
C GLU A 18 -10.56 -0.26 -4.48
N ARG A 19 -9.64 -1.12 -4.94
CA ARG A 19 -9.90 -2.56 -5.07
C ARG A 19 -10.10 -3.21 -3.71
N ILE A 20 -9.19 -2.96 -2.76
CA ILE A 20 -9.29 -3.53 -1.41
C ILE A 20 -10.57 -3.06 -0.72
N SER A 21 -10.88 -1.76 -0.80
CA SER A 21 -12.08 -1.21 -0.17
C SER A 21 -13.35 -1.81 -0.76
N LYS A 22 -13.41 -1.96 -2.09
CA LYS A 22 -14.57 -2.51 -2.80
C LYS A 22 -14.79 -3.99 -2.53
N GLU A 23 -13.73 -4.80 -2.53
CA GLU A 23 -13.86 -6.26 -2.45
C GLU A 23 -13.90 -6.78 -1.02
N LEU A 24 -13.18 -6.13 -0.10
CA LEU A 24 -12.99 -6.65 1.25
C LEU A 24 -13.74 -5.87 2.34
N ALA A 25 -14.15 -4.62 2.06
CA ALA A 25 -14.81 -3.74 3.02
C ALA A 25 -14.13 -3.74 4.40
N PRO A 26 -12.83 -3.37 4.48
CA PRO A 26 -12.06 -3.47 5.71
C PRO A 26 -12.50 -2.45 6.76
N THR A 27 -12.38 -2.83 8.03
CA THR A 27 -12.62 -1.92 9.17
C THR A 27 -11.53 -0.84 9.26
N SER A 28 -10.31 -1.15 8.80
CA SER A 28 -9.22 -0.19 8.66
C SER A 28 -8.31 -0.59 7.51
N LEU A 29 -7.94 0.37 6.67
CA LEU A 29 -6.98 0.21 5.59
C LEU A 29 -5.92 1.32 5.68
N LYS A 30 -4.65 0.93 5.65
CA LYS A 30 -3.52 1.85 5.54
C LYS A 30 -2.56 1.34 4.48
N ILE A 31 -2.34 2.15 3.45
CA ILE A 31 -1.37 1.89 2.39
C ILE A 31 -0.22 2.87 2.57
N ILE A 32 1.01 2.38 2.44
CA ILE A 32 2.24 3.16 2.59
C ILE A 32 3.11 2.88 1.38
N ASN A 33 3.33 3.88 0.54
CA ASN A 33 4.24 3.81 -0.58
C ASN A 33 5.70 4.02 -0.12
N GLU A 34 6.49 2.95 -0.17
CA GLU A 34 7.89 2.90 0.25
C GLU A 34 8.84 2.87 -0.96
N SER A 35 8.35 3.09 -2.19
CA SER A 35 9.13 3.00 -3.44
C SER A 35 10.38 3.89 -3.45
N HIS A 36 10.30 5.07 -2.81
CA HIS A 36 11.42 6.00 -2.67
C HIS A 36 12.61 5.41 -1.87
N MET A 37 12.38 4.41 -1.01
CA MET A 37 13.44 3.73 -0.27
C MET A 37 14.23 2.75 -1.16
N HIS A 38 13.70 2.42 -2.34
CA HIS A 38 14.23 1.39 -3.22
C HIS A 38 14.54 1.89 -4.64
N CYS A 39 14.24 3.15 -4.98
CA CYS A 39 14.40 3.68 -6.34
C CYS A 39 15.85 3.76 -6.84
N HIS A 40 16.86 3.70 -5.96
CA HIS A 40 18.28 3.77 -6.30
C HIS A 40 18.97 2.40 -6.45
N HIS A 41 18.22 1.30 -6.33
CA HIS A 41 18.79 -0.04 -6.41
C HIS A 41 19.08 -0.44 -7.86
N ALA A 42 20.18 -1.14 -8.12
CA ALA A 42 20.52 -1.60 -9.48
C ALA A 42 19.38 -2.35 -10.21
N PRO A 43 18.57 -3.18 -9.53
CA PRO A 43 17.39 -3.81 -10.14
C PRO A 43 16.28 -2.85 -10.62
N MET A 44 16.33 -1.56 -10.25
CA MET A 44 15.38 -0.55 -10.71
C MET A 44 15.79 0.12 -12.03
N GLN A 45 16.95 -0.23 -12.60
CA GLN A 45 17.36 0.33 -13.89
C GLN A 45 16.40 -0.09 -15.00
N GLY A 46 15.86 0.89 -15.74
CA GLY A 46 14.86 0.68 -16.78
C GLY A 46 13.43 0.49 -16.27
N VAL A 47 13.20 0.60 -14.96
CA VAL A 47 11.85 0.62 -14.39
C VAL A 47 11.30 2.04 -14.41
N GLU A 48 10.32 2.28 -15.28
CA GLU A 48 9.69 3.60 -15.43
C GLU A 48 8.68 3.92 -14.31
N SER A 49 8.16 2.90 -13.63
CA SER A 49 7.22 3.11 -12.52
C SER A 49 7.95 3.64 -11.29
N THR A 50 7.42 4.72 -10.71
CA THR A 50 7.85 5.26 -9.42
C THR A 50 7.11 4.63 -8.23
N GLU A 51 6.18 3.71 -8.52
CA GLU A 51 5.32 3.03 -7.57
C GLU A 51 5.56 1.51 -7.65
N THR A 52 6.53 1.01 -6.89
CA THR A 52 6.98 -0.39 -6.94
C THR A 52 6.95 -1.13 -5.60
N HIS A 53 7.02 -0.42 -4.47
CA HIS A 53 7.04 -1.02 -3.15
C HIS A 53 5.95 -0.41 -2.26
N PHE A 54 5.06 -1.26 -1.78
CA PHE A 54 3.94 -0.88 -0.94
C PHE A 54 3.87 -1.75 0.30
N ARG A 55 3.63 -1.11 1.45
CA ARG A 55 3.23 -1.79 2.67
C ARG A 55 1.75 -1.54 2.92
N VAL A 56 0.97 -2.61 2.91
CA VAL A 56 -0.46 -2.57 3.15
C VAL A 56 -0.75 -3.15 4.52
N LYS A 57 -1.45 -2.40 5.37
CA LYS A 57 -1.98 -2.85 6.65
C LYS A 57 -3.49 -2.83 6.55
N VAL A 58 -4.11 -3.99 6.75
CA VAL A 58 -5.56 -4.17 6.63
C VAL A 58 -6.08 -4.88 7.87
N ILE A 59 -7.22 -4.42 8.38
CA ILE A 59 -7.96 -5.05 9.48
C ILE A 59 -9.32 -5.51 8.92
N LEU A 60 -9.57 -6.81 9.03
CA LEU A 60 -10.77 -7.48 8.55
C LEU A 60 -11.25 -8.47 9.61
N ASP A 61 -12.52 -8.38 10.01
CA ASP A 61 -13.12 -9.34 10.95
C ASP A 61 -13.10 -10.76 10.39
N LYS A 62 -13.14 -10.90 9.06
CA LYS A 62 -13.04 -12.18 8.35
C LYS A 62 -11.70 -12.90 8.57
N PHE A 63 -10.65 -12.21 9.03
CA PHE A 63 -9.37 -12.81 9.39
C PHE A 63 -9.29 -13.27 10.84
N ALA A 64 -10.31 -13.00 11.67
CA ALA A 64 -10.34 -13.51 13.03
C ALA A 64 -10.34 -15.05 13.02
N GLY A 65 -9.37 -15.65 13.70
CA GLY A 65 -9.21 -17.11 13.79
C GLY A 65 -8.66 -17.78 12.52
N THR A 66 -8.26 -17.02 11.49
CA THR A 66 -7.57 -17.59 10.32
C THR A 66 -6.06 -17.66 10.54
N THR A 67 -5.41 -18.62 9.90
CA THR A 67 -3.94 -18.70 9.85
C THR A 67 -3.34 -17.57 9.01
N MET A 68 -2.06 -17.28 9.22
CA MET A 68 -1.33 -16.21 8.52
C MET A 68 -1.31 -16.38 7.00
N ILE A 69 -1.23 -17.63 6.56
CA ILE A 69 -1.40 -18.04 5.16
C ILE A 69 -2.60 -18.97 5.18
N LYS A 70 -3.55 -18.69 4.29
CA LYS A 70 -4.72 -19.54 4.08
C LYS A 70 -4.52 -20.42 2.87
#